data_AF-A0A2A5HJR4-F1
#
_entry.id   AF-A0A2A5HJR4-F1
#
_cell.length_a   1.000
_cell.length_b   1.000
_cell.length_c   1.000
_cell.angle_alpha   90.00
_cell.angle_beta   90.00
_cell.angle_gamma   90.00
#
_symmetry.space_group_name_H-M   'P 1'
#
loop_
_entity.id
_entity.type
_entity.pdbx_description
1 polymer ?
#
loop_
_entity_poly.entity_id
_entity_poly.type
_entity_poly.pdbx_seq_one_letter_code
_entity_poly.pdbx_strand_id
1 'polypeptide(L)'
;MKVVIYSFFILLCSNYAQASWSKFALVTPESETVFGLKVLMSPIENKPGTYTIKLKAVGYNHKHAWLIISQKKLSPSEQQLREYIWQGSKTKQDILVKAKLMPTGIGGLAEKEEVEKFYVVELDSKLIERSYIYIDFPSLVFDGGYYYSIALGAYYKNLASGANKPLKAMPKDGAP
;
A
#
# COMPACT_ATOMS: atom_id res chain seq x y z
N MET A 1 56.93 -11.00 16.32
CA MET A 1 55.53 -11.15 16.79
C MET A 1 54.76 -9.85 16.56
N LYS A 2 54.48 -9.47 15.30
CA LYS A 2 53.85 -8.18 14.93
C LYS A 2 52.81 -8.29 13.80
N VAL A 3 52.37 -9.51 13.47
CA VAL A 3 51.48 -9.76 12.30
C VAL A 3 50.04 -10.09 12.72
N VAL A 4 49.78 -10.39 14.00
CA VAL A 4 48.46 -10.88 14.45
C VAL A 4 47.45 -9.76 14.76
N ILE A 5 47.91 -8.51 14.89
CA ILE A 5 47.04 -7.39 15.34
C ILE A 5 46.23 -6.77 14.17
N TYR A 6 46.72 -6.83 12.93
CA TYR A 6 46.02 -6.21 11.80
C TYR A 6 44.80 -6.99 11.30
N SER A 7 44.77 -8.31 11.50
CA SER A 7 43.66 -9.17 11.06
C SER A 7 42.40 -9.00 11.90
N PHE A 8 42.51 -8.50 13.14
CA PHE A 8 41.35 -8.32 14.03
C PHE A 8 40.56 -7.04 13.71
N PHE A 9 41.20 -6.03 13.11
CA PHE A 9 40.54 -4.75 12.78
C PHE A 9 39.71 -4.81 11.49
N ILE A 10 40.09 -5.66 10.52
CA ILE A 10 39.36 -5.81 9.25
C ILE A 10 38.03 -6.57 9.45
N LEU A 11 37.94 -7.44 10.47
CA LEU A 11 36.71 -8.17 10.82
C LEU A 11 35.65 -7.31 11.54
N LEU A 12 36.00 -6.13 12.04
CA LEU A 12 35.06 -5.23 12.72
C LEU A 12 34.31 -4.29 11.75
N CYS A 13 34.82 -4.07 10.54
CA CYS A 13 34.16 -3.21 9.55
C CYS A 13 33.18 -3.95 8.63
N SER A 14 33.15 -5.29 8.65
CA SER A 14 32.29 -6.09 7.78
C SER A 14 30.84 -6.24 8.27
N ASN A 15 30.53 -5.74 9.48
CA ASN A 15 29.18 -5.80 10.06
C ASN A 15 28.42 -4.46 9.97
N TYR A 16 28.56 -3.72 8.87
CA TYR A 16 27.46 -2.88 8.41
C TYR A 16 26.38 -3.78 7.77
N ALA A 17 25.83 -4.70 8.56
CA ALA A 17 24.50 -5.21 8.33
C ALA A 17 23.57 -4.00 8.55
N GLN A 18 23.42 -3.20 7.50
CA GLN A 18 22.62 -1.99 7.54
C GLN A 18 21.16 -2.42 7.63
N ALA A 19 20.66 -2.57 8.86
CA ALA A 19 19.25 -2.41 9.13
C ALA A 19 18.90 -0.97 8.71
N SER A 20 18.55 -0.78 7.44
CA SER A 20 18.02 0.49 6.97
C SER A 20 16.76 0.78 7.75
N TRP A 21 16.53 2.05 8.07
CA TRP A 21 15.20 2.46 8.50
C TRP A 21 14.22 2.19 7.36
N SER A 22 13.01 1.75 7.71
CA SER A 22 11.98 1.57 6.68
C SER A 22 11.60 2.91 6.06
N LYS A 23 11.40 2.91 4.75
CA LYS A 23 11.22 4.12 3.93
C LYS A 23 9.75 4.33 3.58
N PHE A 24 9.36 5.60 3.48
CA PHE A 24 8.02 5.97 3.01
C PHE A 24 7.89 5.73 1.51
N ALA A 25 6.79 5.09 1.10
CA ALA A 25 6.39 4.93 -0.29
C ALA A 25 5.01 5.55 -0.52
N LEU A 26 4.94 6.60 -1.32
CA LEU A 26 3.69 7.10 -1.87
C LEU A 26 3.34 6.25 -3.10
N VAL A 27 2.18 5.61 -3.07
CA VAL A 27 1.73 4.71 -4.12
C VAL A 27 0.59 5.36 -4.90
N THR A 28 0.80 5.47 -6.20
CA THR A 28 -0.10 6.03 -7.21
C THR A 28 -0.12 5.09 -8.42
N PRO A 29 -1.02 5.27 -9.41
CA PRO A 29 -1.01 4.47 -10.63
C PRO A 29 0.36 4.42 -11.33
N GLU A 30 1.14 5.49 -11.26
CA GLU A 30 2.46 5.60 -11.90
C GLU A 30 3.58 4.87 -11.15
N SER A 31 3.37 4.56 -9.86
CA SER A 31 4.41 4.02 -8.98
C SER A 31 4.10 2.63 -8.40
N GLU A 32 2.88 2.12 -8.57
CA GLU A 32 2.47 0.84 -7.96
C GLU A 32 3.31 -0.35 -8.41
N THR A 33 3.73 -0.37 -9.68
CA THR A 33 4.56 -1.44 -10.24
C THR A 33 5.96 -1.48 -9.63
N VAL A 34 6.53 -0.31 -9.30
CA VAL A 34 7.84 -0.18 -8.64
C VAL A 34 7.81 -0.82 -7.25
N PHE A 35 6.66 -0.77 -6.58
CA PHE A 35 6.46 -1.31 -5.24
C PHE A 35 5.85 -2.73 -5.23
N GLY A 36 5.62 -3.33 -6.40
CA GLY A 36 4.98 -4.64 -6.52
C GLY A 36 3.53 -4.65 -6.00
N LEU A 37 2.86 -3.50 -6.03
CA LEU A 37 1.46 -3.33 -5.62
C LEU A 37 0.58 -3.21 -6.85
N LYS A 38 -0.66 -3.67 -6.73
CA LYS A 38 -1.68 -3.51 -7.78
C LYS A 38 -3.01 -3.16 -7.15
N VAL A 39 -3.50 -1.96 -7.45
CA VAL A 39 -4.78 -1.47 -6.96
C VAL A 39 -5.79 -1.51 -8.11
N LEU A 40 -6.90 -2.18 -7.88
CA LEU A 40 -8.03 -2.22 -8.80
C LEU A 40 -9.14 -1.34 -8.23
N MET A 41 -9.60 -0.37 -9.02
CA MET A 41 -10.73 0.49 -8.68
C MET A 41 -11.80 0.39 -9.76
N SER A 42 -13.02 0.06 -9.36
CA SER A 42 -14.15 -0.11 -10.28
C SER A 42 -15.44 0.48 -9.71
N PRO A 43 -16.30 1.10 -10.53
CA PRO A 43 -17.62 1.55 -10.07
C PRO A 43 -18.49 0.34 -9.69
N ILE A 44 -19.42 0.53 -8.76
CA ILE A 44 -20.41 -0.49 -8.38
C ILE A 44 -21.69 -0.25 -9.18
N GLU A 45 -22.09 -1.21 -10.02
CA GLU A 45 -23.24 -1.07 -10.93
C GLU A 45 -24.55 -0.69 -10.21
N ASN A 46 -24.79 -1.29 -9.04
CA ASN A 46 -26.02 -1.10 -8.26
C ASN A 46 -25.96 0.07 -7.27
N LYS A 47 -24.83 0.82 -7.20
CA LYS A 47 -24.64 1.95 -6.28
C LYS A 47 -23.91 3.11 -6.99
N PRO A 48 -24.62 3.95 -7.76
CA PRO A 48 -24.02 5.07 -8.48
C PRO A 48 -23.18 5.97 -7.57
N GLY A 49 -22.01 6.38 -8.05
CA GLY A 49 -21.08 7.22 -7.27
C GLY A 49 -20.29 6.46 -6.20
N THR A 50 -20.47 5.15 -6.07
CA THR A 50 -19.66 4.30 -5.17
C THR A 50 -18.70 3.45 -5.97
N TYR A 51 -17.50 3.24 -5.43
CA TYR A 51 -16.43 2.48 -6.05
C TYR A 51 -15.94 1.39 -5.12
N THR A 52 -15.65 0.23 -5.70
CA THR A 52 -14.92 -0.85 -5.04
C THR A 52 -13.44 -0.67 -5.31
N ILE A 53 -12.65 -0.65 -4.24
CA ILE A 53 -11.20 -0.67 -4.27
C ILE A 53 -10.74 -2.05 -3.79
N LYS A 54 -9.97 -2.75 -4.62
CA LYS A 54 -9.42 -4.08 -4.33
C LYS A 54 -7.90 -4.03 -4.45
N LEU A 55 -7.22 -4.48 -3.40
CA LEU A 55 -5.76 -4.52 -3.31
C LEU A 55 -5.32 -5.88 -2.78
N LYS A 56 -4.31 -6.51 -3.40
CA LYS A 56 -3.72 -7.75 -2.87
C LYS A 56 -3.10 -7.47 -1.49
N ALA A 57 -3.42 -8.32 -0.51
CA ALA A 57 -2.95 -8.15 0.85
C ALA A 57 -1.49 -8.60 0.97
N VAL A 58 -0.56 -7.64 0.84
CA VAL A 58 0.88 -7.91 0.92
C VAL A 58 1.36 -7.97 2.36
N GLY A 59 2.02 -9.08 2.73
CA GLY A 59 2.65 -9.23 4.04
C GLY A 59 1.67 -9.17 5.22
N TYR A 60 0.38 -9.49 5.01
CA TYR A 60 -0.70 -9.26 5.97
C TYR A 60 -0.54 -9.97 7.33
N ASN A 61 0.33 -10.99 7.41
CA ASN A 61 0.70 -11.66 8.65
C ASN A 61 1.57 -10.78 9.57
N HIS A 62 2.17 -9.72 9.02
CA HIS A 62 3.12 -8.85 9.73
C HIS A 62 2.79 -7.37 9.57
N LYS A 63 2.32 -6.96 8.39
CA LYS A 63 1.82 -5.63 8.09
C LYS A 63 0.30 -5.62 8.16
N HIS A 64 -0.26 -4.51 8.59
CA HIS A 64 -1.69 -4.28 8.53
C HIS A 64 -1.99 -3.17 7.52
N ALA A 65 -3.23 -3.16 7.03
CA ALA A 65 -3.76 -2.07 6.23
C ALA A 65 -4.80 -1.29 7.04
N TRP A 66 -4.84 0.02 6.83
CA TRP A 66 -5.85 0.91 7.39
C TRP A 66 -6.45 1.77 6.29
N LEU A 67 -7.77 1.88 6.28
CA LEU A 67 -8.46 2.95 5.57
C LEU A 67 -8.34 4.23 6.40
N ILE A 68 -7.72 5.24 5.80
CA ILE A 68 -7.59 6.57 6.35
C ILE A 68 -8.46 7.51 5.52
N ILE A 69 -9.40 8.19 6.16
CA ILE A 69 -10.18 9.28 5.54
C ILE A 69 -9.85 10.57 6.28
N SER A 70 -9.46 11.58 5.53
CA SER A 70 -9.05 12.89 6.06
C SER A 70 -10.09 13.97 5.76
N GLN A 71 -10.01 15.10 6.47
CA GLN A 71 -10.89 16.25 6.25
C GLN A 71 -10.64 16.89 4.88
N LYS A 72 -9.36 17.03 4.53
CA LYS A 72 -8.84 17.63 3.30
C LYS A 72 -7.87 16.66 2.61
N LYS A 73 -7.62 16.85 1.32
CA LYS A 73 -6.54 16.13 0.65
C LYS A 73 -5.19 16.44 1.31
N LEU A 74 -4.50 15.39 1.75
CA LEU A 74 -3.16 15.45 2.34
C LEU A 74 -2.08 15.48 1.27
N SER A 75 -1.08 16.33 1.47
CA SER A 75 0.19 16.33 0.73
C SER A 75 1.00 15.05 1.01
N PRO A 76 2.01 14.72 0.17
CA PRO A 76 2.86 13.55 0.37
C PRO A 76 3.53 13.48 1.76
N SER A 77 3.96 14.60 2.32
CA SER A 77 4.56 14.65 3.66
C SER A 77 3.51 14.44 4.76
N GLU A 78 2.31 15.01 4.62
CA GLU A 78 1.20 14.82 5.57
C GLU A 78 0.68 13.36 5.60
N GLN A 79 0.87 12.62 4.50
CA GLN A 79 0.53 11.20 4.39
C GLN A 79 1.51 10.25 5.12
N GLN A 80 2.62 10.75 5.67
CA GLN A 80 3.51 9.96 6.51
C GLN A 80 2.87 9.76 7.90
N LEU A 81 2.00 8.76 7.99
CA LEU A 81 1.14 8.54 9.15
C LEU A 81 1.68 7.50 10.14
N ARG A 82 2.91 7.04 9.96
CA ARG A 82 3.52 5.94 10.73
C ARG A 82 3.43 6.18 12.24
N GLU A 83 3.86 7.34 12.70
CA GLU A 83 3.79 7.69 14.12
C GLU A 83 2.34 7.66 14.63
N TYR A 84 1.39 8.13 13.82
CA TYR A 84 -0.04 8.11 14.15
C TYR A 84 -0.62 6.69 14.19
N ILE A 85 -0.15 5.80 13.30
CA ILE A 85 -0.52 4.38 13.32
C ILE A 85 -0.02 3.70 14.59
N TRP A 86 1.26 3.91 14.95
CA TRP A 86 1.88 3.27 16.11
C TRP A 86 1.37 3.81 17.44
N GLN A 87 1.02 5.08 17.52
CA GLN A 87 0.63 5.72 18.78
C GLN A 87 -0.83 5.45 19.20
N GLY A 88 -1.56 4.59 18.48
CA GLY A 88 -2.85 4.02 18.89
C GLY A 88 -4.00 5.01 19.03
N SER A 89 -3.97 5.85 20.07
CA SER A 89 -5.08 6.68 20.57
C SER A 89 -4.91 8.19 20.38
N LYS A 90 -3.76 8.70 19.94
CA LYS A 90 -3.62 10.14 19.67
C LYS A 90 -4.45 10.53 18.45
N THR A 91 -5.37 11.46 18.60
CA THR A 91 -6.14 12.04 17.51
C THR A 91 -5.25 12.95 16.66
N LYS A 92 -5.24 12.74 15.35
CA LYS A 92 -4.68 13.69 14.38
C LYS A 92 -5.86 14.49 13.83
N GLN A 93 -5.87 15.81 14.06
CA GLN A 93 -7.04 16.67 13.81
C GLN A 93 -7.59 16.54 12.37
N ASP A 94 -6.71 16.34 11.39
CA ASP A 94 -7.09 16.22 9.98
C ASP A 94 -7.63 14.83 9.59
N ILE A 95 -7.63 13.84 10.49
CA ILE A 95 -8.07 12.46 10.20
C ILE A 95 -9.46 12.22 10.81
N LEU A 96 -10.43 11.93 9.95
CA LEU A 96 -11.81 11.62 10.32
C LEU A 96 -11.99 10.13 10.63
N VAL A 97 -11.36 9.26 9.85
CA VAL A 97 -11.50 7.80 9.97
C VAL A 97 -10.13 7.16 9.97
N LYS A 98 -9.93 6.25 10.91
CA LYS A 98 -8.87 5.23 10.91
C LYS A 98 -9.51 3.87 11.16
N ALA A 99 -9.73 3.10 10.10
CA ALA A 99 -10.35 1.78 10.20
C ALA A 99 -9.35 0.71 9.76
N LYS A 100 -9.04 -0.27 10.61
CA LYS A 100 -8.21 -1.41 10.22
C LYS A 100 -8.96 -2.24 9.19
N LEU A 101 -8.30 -2.58 8.08
CA LEU A 101 -8.84 -3.44 7.05
C LEU A 101 -8.46 -4.89 7.34
N MET A 102 -9.44 -5.78 7.22
CA MET A 102 -9.23 -7.21 7.33
C MET A 102 -9.14 -7.80 5.92
N PRO A 103 -8.10 -8.60 5.62
CA PRO A 103 -7.96 -9.20 4.30
C PRO A 103 -9.01 -10.32 4.15
N THR A 104 -9.76 -10.28 3.06
CA THR A 104 -10.76 -11.28 2.68
C THR A 104 -10.20 -12.16 1.56
N GLY A 105 -10.44 -13.47 1.60
CA GLY A 105 -10.01 -14.41 0.56
C GLY A 105 -11.04 -15.52 0.35
N ILE A 106 -10.97 -16.19 -0.79
CA ILE A 106 -11.77 -17.39 -1.10
C ILE A 106 -10.99 -18.59 -0.54
N GLY A 107 -11.07 -18.81 0.76
CA GLY A 107 -10.36 -19.92 1.41
C GLY A 107 -10.60 -19.92 2.91
N GLY A 108 -11.04 -21.06 3.44
CA GLY A 108 -11.25 -21.25 4.88
C GLY A 108 -9.93 -21.22 5.64
N LEU A 109 -10.00 -21.04 6.97
CA LEU A 109 -8.85 -21.06 7.89
C LEU A 109 -8.02 -22.37 7.86
N ALA A 110 -8.43 -23.38 7.07
CA ALA A 110 -7.87 -24.73 7.05
C ALA A 110 -7.14 -25.10 5.74
N GLU A 111 -7.17 -24.27 4.69
CA GLU A 111 -6.56 -24.63 3.41
C GLU A 111 -5.12 -24.13 3.31
N LYS A 112 -4.18 -25.07 3.12
CA LYS A 112 -2.73 -24.87 3.01
C LYS A 112 -2.28 -24.30 1.65
N GLU A 113 -3.21 -24.01 0.75
CA GLU A 113 -2.88 -23.33 -0.50
C GLU A 113 -2.75 -21.82 -0.25
N GLU A 114 -1.86 -21.17 -0.99
CA GLU A 114 -1.56 -19.75 -0.88
C GLU A 114 -2.73 -18.93 -1.46
N VAL A 115 -3.89 -19.01 -0.82
CA VAL A 115 -5.11 -18.32 -1.23
C VAL A 115 -4.81 -16.83 -1.23
N GLU A 116 -4.90 -16.21 -2.42
CA GLU A 116 -4.72 -14.77 -2.56
C GLU A 116 -5.78 -14.04 -1.72
N LYS A 117 -5.32 -13.33 -0.69
CA LYS A 117 -6.17 -12.46 0.10
C LYS A 117 -6.11 -11.03 -0.42
N PHE A 118 -7.23 -10.34 -0.28
CA PHE A 118 -7.40 -8.97 -0.75
C PHE A 118 -7.97 -8.09 0.35
N TYR A 119 -7.52 -6.85 0.42
CA TYR A 119 -8.26 -5.77 1.07
C TYR A 119 -9.31 -5.26 0.08
N VAL A 120 -10.56 -5.23 0.51
CA VAL A 120 -11.69 -4.73 -0.28
C VAL A 120 -12.37 -3.62 0.50
N VAL A 121 -12.57 -2.48 -0.16
CA VAL A 121 -13.23 -1.30 0.43
C VAL A 121 -14.23 -0.74 -0.57
N GLU A 122 -15.44 -0.41 -0.10
CA GLU A 122 -16.41 0.38 -0.87
C GLU A 122 -16.35 1.84 -0.38
N LEU A 123 -16.20 2.81 -1.28
CA LEU A 123 -16.16 4.24 -0.95
C LEU A 123 -17.01 5.07 -1.92
N ASP A 124 -17.72 6.04 -1.36
CA ASP A 124 -18.36 7.10 -2.14
C ASP A 124 -17.31 8.01 -2.77
N SER A 125 -17.52 8.38 -4.03
CA SER A 125 -16.67 9.27 -4.83
C SER A 125 -16.28 10.56 -4.12
N LYS A 126 -17.17 11.14 -3.30
CA LYS A 126 -16.93 12.36 -2.52
C LYS A 126 -15.84 12.19 -1.46
N LEU A 127 -15.55 10.95 -1.05
CA LEU A 127 -14.53 10.63 -0.06
C LEU A 127 -13.20 10.21 -0.69
N ILE A 128 -13.21 9.70 -1.92
CA ILE A 128 -12.04 9.03 -2.51
C ILE A 128 -10.83 9.97 -2.62
N GLU A 129 -11.02 11.24 -2.99
CA GLU A 129 -9.89 12.17 -3.19
C GLU A 129 -9.09 12.44 -1.90
N ARG A 130 -9.72 12.28 -0.74
CA ARG A 130 -9.13 12.49 0.60
C ARG A 130 -8.98 11.19 1.40
N SER A 131 -9.01 10.06 0.71
CA SER A 131 -8.88 8.73 1.30
C SER A 131 -7.60 8.02 0.86
N TYR A 132 -7.05 7.22 1.78
CA TYR A 132 -5.79 6.52 1.61
C TYR A 132 -5.89 5.11 2.18
N ILE A 133 -5.27 4.13 1.53
CA ILE A 133 -4.96 2.84 2.17
C ILE A 133 -3.52 2.92 2.66
N TYR A 134 -3.36 2.91 3.98
CA TYR A 134 -2.05 2.95 4.62
C TYR A 134 -1.63 1.55 5.02
N ILE A 135 -0.41 1.13 4.67
CA ILE A 135 0.12 -0.21 4.98
C ILE A 135 1.45 -0.08 5.72
N ASP A 136 1.50 -0.63 6.92
CA ASP A 136 2.69 -0.60 7.78
C ASP A 136 2.62 -1.71 8.83
N PHE A 137 3.71 -1.92 9.56
CA PHE A 137 3.68 -2.69 10.79
C PHE A 137 2.84 -1.96 11.85
N PRO A 138 2.10 -2.71 12.69
CA PRO A 138 1.35 -2.11 13.80
C PRO A 138 2.23 -1.54 14.92
N SER A 139 3.54 -1.83 14.89
CA SER A 139 4.52 -1.43 15.89
C SER A 139 5.87 -1.12 15.24
N LEU A 140 6.79 -0.56 16.01
CA LEU A 140 8.16 -0.27 15.59
C LEU A 140 8.88 -1.55 15.12
N VAL A 141 9.43 -1.51 13.90
CA VAL A 141 10.22 -2.60 13.31
C VAL A 141 11.39 -2.01 12.52
N PHE A 142 12.55 -2.68 12.59
CA PHE A 142 13.78 -2.35 11.88
C PHE A 142 14.03 -3.35 10.75
N ASP A 143 13.20 -3.33 9.70
CA ASP A 143 13.25 -4.30 8.60
C ASP A 143 13.92 -3.78 7.33
N GLY A 144 14.22 -2.48 7.23
CA GLY A 144 14.70 -1.86 5.99
C GLY A 144 13.69 -1.82 4.85
N GLY A 145 12.42 -2.18 5.11
CA GLY A 145 11.38 -2.27 4.11
C GLY A 145 10.69 -0.93 3.82
N TYR A 146 9.52 -1.00 3.19
CA TYR A 146 8.66 0.16 2.95
C TYR A 146 7.41 0.14 3.82
N TYR A 147 6.91 1.33 4.13
CA TYR A 147 5.53 1.56 4.51
C TYR A 147 4.86 2.42 3.45
N TYR A 148 3.59 2.15 3.20
CA TYR A 148 2.93 2.60 1.99
C TYR A 148 1.75 3.50 2.34
N SER A 149 1.62 4.61 1.62
CA SER A 149 0.37 5.36 1.52
C SER A 149 -0.14 5.27 0.09
N ILE A 150 -1.26 4.58 -0.10
CA ILE A 150 -1.90 4.41 -1.41
C ILE A 150 -2.92 5.53 -1.58
N ALA A 151 -2.62 6.48 -2.48
CA ALA A 151 -3.43 7.66 -2.71
C ALA A 151 -4.62 7.36 -3.63
N LEU A 152 -5.76 6.97 -3.06
CA LEU A 152 -6.94 6.55 -3.81
C LEU A 152 -7.46 7.63 -4.78
N GLY A 153 -7.31 8.90 -4.41
CA GLY A 153 -7.63 10.03 -5.27
C GLY A 153 -6.88 10.03 -6.62
N ALA A 154 -5.64 9.51 -6.67
CA ALA A 154 -4.89 9.42 -7.92
C ALA A 154 -5.49 8.38 -8.88
N TYR A 155 -5.87 7.22 -8.33
CA TYR A 155 -6.57 6.15 -9.08
C TYR A 155 -7.92 6.61 -9.62
N TYR A 156 -8.68 7.34 -8.80
CA TYR A 156 -9.98 7.87 -9.20
C TYR A 156 -9.86 8.86 -10.37
N LYS A 157 -8.88 9.76 -10.32
CA LYS A 157 -8.61 10.70 -11.43
C LYS A 157 -8.16 9.98 -12.69
N ASN A 158 -7.29 8.98 -12.55
CA ASN A 158 -6.83 8.17 -13.69
C ASN A 158 -8.01 7.48 -14.38
N LEU A 159 -8.93 6.89 -13.61
CA LEU A 159 -10.16 6.28 -14.12
C LEU A 159 -11.07 7.30 -14.83
N ALA A 160 -11.31 8.45 -14.19
CA ALA A 160 -12.16 9.51 -14.76
C ALA A 160 -11.58 10.14 -16.04
N SER A 161 -10.25 10.20 -16.15
CA SER A 161 -9.56 10.70 -17.34
C SER A 161 -9.54 9.74 -18.53
N GLY A 162 -10.06 8.51 -18.36
CA GLY A 162 -10.11 7.51 -19.43
C GLY A 162 -8.74 6.96 -19.84
N ALA A 163 -7.70 7.17 -19.02
CA ALA A 163 -6.34 6.69 -19.26
C ALA A 163 -6.22 5.15 -19.21
N ASN A 164 -7.26 4.46 -18.72
CA ASN A 164 -7.48 3.02 -18.85
C ASN A 164 -8.63 2.74 -19.83
N LYS A 165 -8.45 3.07 -21.11
CA LYS A 165 -9.09 2.24 -22.15
C LYS A 165 -8.32 0.92 -22.19
N PRO A 166 -8.96 -0.25 -22.06
CA PRO A 166 -8.30 -1.48 -22.43
C PRO A 166 -7.79 -1.30 -23.87
N LEU A 167 -6.53 -1.66 -24.13
CA LEU A 167 -6.03 -1.83 -25.50
C LEU A 167 -7.11 -2.60 -26.26
N LYS A 168 -7.78 -1.94 -27.22
CA LYS A 168 -8.67 -2.61 -28.16
C LYS A 168 -7.86 -3.80 -28.68
N ALA A 169 -8.37 -5.01 -28.48
CA ALA A 169 -7.83 -6.17 -29.14
C ALA A 169 -7.69 -5.83 -30.63
N MET A 170 -6.47 -5.98 -31.15
CA MET A 170 -6.20 -5.84 -32.57
C MET A 170 -7.26 -6.67 -33.33
N PRO A 171 -7.90 -6.10 -34.36
CA PRO A 171 -8.64 -6.92 -35.32
C PRO A 171 -7.66 -7.96 -35.84
N LYS A 172 -8.05 -9.24 -35.77
CA LYS A 172 -7.47 -10.24 -36.67
C LYS A 172 -8.02 -9.94 -38.06
N ASP A 173 -7.51 -8.87 -38.67
CA ASP A 173 -7.75 -8.63 -40.08
C ASP A 173 -7.06 -9.74 -40.85
N GLY A 174 -7.85 -10.32 -41.75
CA GLY A 174 -7.54 -11.51 -42.50
C GLY A 174 -6.25 -11.38 -43.29
N ALA A 175 -5.54 -12.49 -43.37
CA ALA A 175 -4.62 -12.76 -44.46
C ALA A 175 -5.37 -13.64 -45.48
N PRO A 176 -5.07 -13.46 -46.78
CA PRO A 176 -5.83 -13.97 -47.93
C PRO A 176 -5.87 -15.50 -48.04
#